data_AF-A0A3N5ZF52-F1
#
_entry.id   AF-A0A3N5ZF52-F1
#
_cell.length_a   1.000
_cell.length_b   1.000
_cell.length_c   1.000
_cell.angle_alpha   90.00
_cell.angle_beta   90.00
_cell.angle_gamma   90.00
#
_symmetry.space_group_name_H-M   'P 1'
#
loop_
_entity.id
_entity.type
_entity.pdbx_description
1 polymer ?
#
loop_
_entity_poly.entity_id
_entity_poly.type
_entity_poly.pdbx_seq_one_letter_code
_entity_poly.pdbx_strand_id
1 'polypeptide(L)'
;NDSLLISEIRSNKNLIRIHADQMLIPASILKLFTALVAMNALGEDYHFHTDFFSDPHKNLKIKGHGDPLIISEMIPEMIRQIGDQIPEINDIILDDTHFQSPMIIPGATKNSTQPYDAPNGSLCVNFNTVFFKKDQNGKYISAEPQTPLLPFVLDRITRSSLDQGRIILSDNNQEHLLYAGYIFKHFLERKVPVKGIVRQGIIDKNHDTLILRYRSPFSLQDIIRKMLYYSSNFTANQILLAAGAAKHGEPGTLAKGIQVAQEYTATHRGLSEIQFQEGSGLSTLNRLSARMMGQILKEFFPYRNLLKKEGRAFYKTGTLTGVRSRAGYLQTRTGKLLSFVVILNSNPNSMENIMKQIHHFY
;
A
#
# COMPACT_ATOMS: atom_id res chain seq x y z
N ASN A 1 -1.63 20.50 -22.06
CA ASN A 1 -1.07 19.45 -21.19
C ASN A 1 -2.17 18.64 -20.54
N ASP A 2 -3.18 18.26 -21.31
CA ASP A 2 -4.33 17.49 -20.84
C ASP A 2 -4.65 16.46 -21.93
N SER A 3 -5.12 15.28 -21.53
CA SER A 3 -5.44 14.17 -22.44
C SER A 3 -6.77 13.52 -22.09
N LEU A 4 -7.43 13.03 -23.14
CA LEU A 4 -8.66 12.24 -23.06
C LEU A 4 -8.59 11.10 -24.07
N LEU A 5 -8.87 9.89 -23.61
CA LEU A 5 -9.01 8.70 -24.44
C LEU A 5 -10.28 7.97 -24.04
N ILE A 6 -11.12 7.65 -25.02
CA ILE A 6 -12.26 6.74 -24.86
C ILE A 6 -12.18 5.70 -25.96
N SER A 7 -12.22 4.43 -25.57
CA SER A 7 -12.04 3.30 -26.49
C SER A 7 -12.97 2.16 -26.14
N GLU A 8 -13.32 1.38 -27.14
CA GLU A 8 -14.00 0.11 -26.95
C GLU A 8 -13.01 -0.96 -26.47
N ILE A 9 -13.28 -1.59 -25.33
CA ILE A 9 -12.31 -2.49 -24.68
C ILE A 9 -11.97 -3.73 -25.52
N ARG A 10 -12.95 -4.27 -26.27
CA ARG A 10 -12.79 -5.52 -27.04
C ARG A 10 -12.17 -5.27 -28.42
N SER A 11 -12.61 -4.22 -29.13
CA SER A 11 -12.21 -3.95 -30.51
C SER A 11 -11.01 -3.02 -30.64
N ASN A 12 -10.55 -2.41 -29.53
CA ASN A 12 -9.55 -1.34 -29.52
C ASN A 12 -9.93 -0.12 -30.39
N LYS A 13 -11.20 0.01 -30.79
CA LYS A 13 -11.66 1.16 -31.57
C LYS A 13 -11.66 2.40 -30.68
N ASN A 14 -10.84 3.39 -31.01
CA ASN A 14 -10.85 4.68 -30.36
C ASN A 14 -12.09 5.46 -30.79
N LEU A 15 -12.89 5.89 -29.83
CA LEU A 15 -14.06 6.74 -30.05
C LEU A 15 -13.70 8.21 -29.88
N ILE A 16 -12.87 8.52 -28.89
CA ILE A 16 -12.31 9.86 -28.66
C ILE A 16 -10.81 9.71 -28.37
N ARG A 17 -9.99 10.54 -29.01
CA ARG A 17 -8.54 10.60 -28.81
C ARG A 17 -8.06 12.05 -28.85
N ILE A 18 -7.71 12.61 -27.70
CA ILE A 18 -7.18 13.96 -27.54
C ILE A 18 -5.85 13.86 -26.82
N HIS A 19 -4.75 14.24 -27.49
CA HIS A 19 -3.37 14.19 -26.98
C HIS A 19 -3.01 12.88 -26.28
N ALA A 20 -3.56 11.76 -26.76
CA ALA A 20 -3.48 10.49 -26.04
C ALA A 20 -2.05 9.95 -25.92
N ASP A 21 -1.12 10.45 -26.74
CA ASP A 21 0.28 10.07 -26.77
C ASP A 21 1.17 10.97 -25.90
N GLN A 22 0.63 12.08 -25.36
CA GLN A 22 1.38 13.00 -24.52
C GLN A 22 1.74 12.32 -23.18
N MET A 23 3.01 12.38 -22.80
CA MET A 23 3.49 11.91 -21.50
C MET A 23 3.12 12.92 -20.40
N LEU A 24 2.33 12.47 -19.43
CA LEU A 24 1.74 13.31 -18.38
C LEU A 24 1.99 12.70 -16.99
N ILE A 25 1.84 13.50 -15.93
CA ILE A 25 1.93 12.99 -14.55
C ILE A 25 0.62 12.25 -14.25
N PRO A 26 0.62 10.93 -13.99
CA PRO A 26 -0.61 10.19 -13.79
C PRO A 26 -1.27 10.45 -12.44
N ALA A 27 -0.51 10.82 -11.40
CA ALA A 27 -0.95 10.70 -10.01
C ALA A 27 -1.44 9.26 -9.69
N SER A 28 -2.41 9.09 -8.79
CA SER A 28 -2.80 7.78 -8.27
C SER A 28 -3.51 6.82 -9.25
N ILE A 29 -3.80 7.19 -10.50
CA ILE A 29 -4.21 6.18 -11.49
C ILE A 29 -3.05 5.23 -11.83
N LEU A 30 -1.80 5.60 -11.51
CA LEU A 30 -0.62 4.74 -11.63
C LEU A 30 -0.78 3.42 -10.85
N LYS A 31 -1.55 3.40 -9.76
CA LYS A 31 -1.80 2.22 -8.95
C LYS A 31 -2.45 1.06 -9.73
N LEU A 32 -3.11 1.34 -10.86
CA LEU A 32 -3.59 0.30 -11.79
C LEU A 32 -2.43 -0.48 -12.42
N PHE A 33 -1.38 0.22 -12.82
CA PHE A 33 -0.16 -0.40 -13.34
C PHE A 33 0.57 -1.17 -12.24
N THR A 34 0.75 -0.56 -11.06
CA THR A 34 1.35 -1.21 -9.89
C THR A 34 0.62 -2.50 -9.49
N ALA A 35 -0.72 -2.52 -9.58
CA ALA A 35 -1.51 -3.71 -9.32
C ALA A 35 -1.19 -4.85 -10.29
N LEU A 36 -1.11 -4.57 -11.60
CA LEU A 36 -0.73 -5.57 -12.61
C LEU A 36 0.69 -6.10 -12.39
N VAL A 37 1.64 -5.20 -12.14
CA VAL A 37 3.04 -5.56 -11.84
C VAL A 37 3.11 -6.50 -10.63
N ALA A 38 2.41 -6.17 -9.54
CA ALA A 38 2.38 -6.99 -8.35
C ALA A 38 1.72 -8.36 -8.57
N MET A 39 0.56 -8.40 -9.27
CA MET A 39 -0.13 -9.66 -9.57
C MET A 39 0.71 -10.56 -10.48
N ASN A 40 1.39 -10.01 -11.49
CA ASN A 40 2.31 -10.77 -12.34
C ASN A 40 3.53 -11.30 -11.56
N ALA A 41 4.03 -10.53 -10.59
CA ALA A 41 5.23 -10.91 -9.85
C ALA A 41 4.96 -11.96 -8.75
N LEU A 42 3.87 -11.78 -8.00
CA LEU A 42 3.53 -12.53 -6.79
C LEU A 42 2.49 -13.64 -7.04
N GLY A 43 1.63 -13.46 -8.06
CA GLY A 43 0.40 -14.22 -8.26
C GLY A 43 -0.83 -13.50 -7.69
N GLU A 44 -1.96 -13.62 -8.39
CA GLU A 44 -3.23 -12.94 -8.03
C GLU A 44 -3.78 -13.36 -6.67
N ASP A 45 -3.59 -14.63 -6.32
CA ASP A 45 -4.01 -15.24 -5.05
C ASP A 45 -2.84 -15.34 -4.05
N TYR A 46 -1.83 -14.48 -4.18
CA TYR A 46 -0.76 -14.41 -3.19
C TYR A 46 -1.31 -13.98 -1.82
N HIS A 47 -0.80 -14.61 -0.76
CA HIS A 47 -1.07 -14.18 0.61
C HIS A 47 0.26 -13.86 1.28
N PHE A 48 0.34 -12.68 1.87
CA PHE A 48 1.48 -12.31 2.70
C PHE A 48 1.57 -13.21 3.93
N HIS A 49 2.74 -13.25 4.55
CA HIS A 49 2.95 -13.98 5.78
C HIS A 49 3.84 -13.23 6.78
N THR A 50 3.68 -13.57 8.05
CA THR A 50 4.51 -13.11 9.15
C THR A 50 5.02 -14.34 9.88
N ASP A 51 6.33 -14.44 10.05
CA ASP A 51 6.95 -15.58 10.70
C ASP A 51 7.26 -15.25 12.15
N PHE A 52 6.99 -16.21 13.04
CA PHE A 52 7.28 -16.15 14.45
C PHE A 52 8.27 -17.26 14.78
N PHE A 53 9.33 -16.92 15.50
CA PHE A 53 10.36 -17.84 15.94
C PHE A 53 10.54 -17.79 17.46
N SER A 54 11.05 -18.86 18.04
CA SER A 54 11.59 -18.87 19.40
C SER A 54 13.06 -19.27 19.39
N ASP A 55 13.86 -18.60 20.22
CA ASP A 55 15.27 -18.95 20.41
C ASP A 55 15.50 -19.72 21.73
N PRO A 56 16.70 -20.30 21.96
CA PRO A 56 17.00 -21.05 23.19
C PRO A 56 16.90 -20.22 24.48
N HIS A 57 16.90 -18.88 24.36
CA HIS A 57 16.74 -17.96 25.48
C HIS A 57 15.28 -17.54 25.70
N LYS A 58 14.31 -18.23 25.08
CA LYS A 58 12.88 -17.93 25.17
C LYS A 58 12.52 -16.52 24.72
N ASN A 59 13.28 -15.96 23.79
CA ASN A 59 12.85 -14.75 23.09
C ASN A 59 11.87 -15.13 21.99
N LEU A 60 10.87 -14.30 21.77
CA LEU A 60 9.99 -14.39 20.60
C LEU A 60 10.56 -13.49 19.51
N LYS A 61 10.88 -14.04 18.34
CA LYS A 61 11.28 -13.25 17.17
C LYS A 61 10.13 -13.14 16.17
N ILE A 62 9.92 -11.96 15.61
CA ILE A 62 8.86 -11.68 14.64
C ILE A 62 9.49 -11.12 13.37
N LYS A 63 9.35 -11.83 12.25
CA LYS A 63 9.76 -11.36 10.92
C LYS A 63 8.56 -11.04 10.06
N GLY A 64 8.41 -9.76 9.75
CA GLY A 64 7.43 -9.31 8.80
C GLY A 64 7.94 -9.46 7.36
N HIS A 65 7.06 -9.87 6.45
CA HIS A 65 7.36 -9.94 5.00
C HIS A 65 6.57 -8.89 4.21
N GLY A 66 6.29 -7.74 4.83
CA GLY A 66 5.69 -6.59 4.18
C GLY A 66 4.17 -6.60 4.05
N ASP A 67 3.45 -7.42 4.82
CA ASP A 67 1.98 -7.45 4.78
C ASP A 67 1.39 -6.05 5.07
N PRO A 68 0.70 -5.42 4.10
CA PRO A 68 0.15 -4.07 4.28
C PRO A 68 -1.12 -4.05 5.14
N LEU A 69 -1.69 -5.21 5.49
CA LEU A 69 -2.97 -5.35 6.18
C LEU A 69 -2.86 -5.97 7.56
N ILE A 70 -1.68 -6.01 8.19
CA ILE A 70 -1.61 -6.30 9.64
C ILE A 70 -2.25 -5.12 10.38
N ILE A 71 -3.53 -5.29 10.72
CA ILE A 71 -4.26 -4.43 11.63
C ILE A 71 -4.31 -5.08 13.01
N SER A 72 -4.47 -4.26 14.04
CA SER A 72 -4.42 -4.70 15.44
C SER A 72 -5.46 -5.78 15.77
N GLU A 73 -6.59 -5.78 15.08
CA GLU A 73 -7.66 -6.78 15.19
C GLU A 73 -7.22 -8.19 14.77
N MET A 74 -6.16 -8.33 13.98
CA MET A 74 -5.63 -9.62 13.54
C MET A 74 -4.65 -10.24 14.53
N ILE A 75 -4.01 -9.43 15.36
CA ILE A 75 -2.95 -9.88 16.27
C ILE A 75 -3.46 -10.92 17.29
N PRO A 76 -4.66 -10.78 17.89
CA PRO A 76 -5.20 -11.82 18.77
C PRO A 76 -5.29 -13.20 18.11
N GLU A 77 -5.62 -13.26 16.81
CA GLU A 77 -5.69 -14.52 16.07
C GLU A 77 -4.30 -15.11 15.81
N MET A 78 -3.30 -14.29 15.47
CA MET A 78 -1.91 -14.73 15.36
C MET A 78 -1.42 -15.36 16.67
N ILE A 79 -1.67 -14.68 17.80
CA ILE A 79 -1.27 -15.16 19.13
C ILE A 79 -2.02 -16.44 19.50
N ARG A 80 -3.32 -16.54 19.15
CA ARG A 80 -4.10 -17.76 19.37
C ARG A 80 -3.52 -18.95 18.62
N GLN A 81 -3.00 -18.76 17.40
CA GLN A 81 -2.35 -19.82 16.62
C GLN A 81 -0.98 -20.22 17.16
N ILE A 82 -0.25 -19.29 17.79
CA ILE A 82 0.98 -19.63 18.54
C ILE A 82 0.63 -20.59 19.69
N GLY A 83 -0.43 -20.32 20.44
CA GLY A 83 -0.91 -21.18 21.52
C GLY A 83 0.11 -21.32 22.65
N ASP A 84 0.19 -22.51 23.25
CA ASP A 84 1.06 -22.79 24.41
C ASP A 84 2.53 -23.08 24.03
N GLN A 85 2.90 -22.90 22.76
CA GLN A 85 4.27 -23.11 22.27
C GLN A 85 5.29 -22.18 22.94
N ILE A 86 4.83 -21.05 23.49
CA ILE A 86 5.67 -20.12 24.25
C ILE A 86 5.03 -19.82 25.61
N PRO A 87 5.40 -20.54 26.69
CA PRO A 87 4.79 -20.36 28.01
C PRO A 87 5.22 -19.07 28.71
N GLU A 88 6.37 -18.51 28.33
CA GLU A 88 6.87 -17.21 28.78
C GLU A 88 7.77 -16.62 27.69
N ILE A 89 7.82 -15.28 27.62
CA ILE A 89 8.66 -14.54 26.69
C ILE A 89 9.66 -13.71 27.48
N ASN A 90 10.93 -13.85 27.16
CA ASN A 90 11.99 -12.95 27.64
C ASN A 90 11.93 -11.65 26.82
N ASP A 91 12.61 -11.55 25.69
CA ASP A 91 12.48 -10.39 24.78
C ASP A 91 11.55 -10.66 23.60
N ILE A 92 11.00 -9.59 23.02
CA ILE A 92 10.42 -9.60 21.67
C ILE A 92 11.43 -8.96 20.72
N ILE A 93 11.89 -9.76 19.75
CA ILE A 93 12.91 -9.38 18.78
C ILE A 93 12.25 -9.19 17.41
N LEU A 94 12.48 -8.05 16.77
CA LEU A 94 11.86 -7.71 15.50
C LEU A 94 12.91 -7.80 14.38
N ASP A 95 12.64 -8.65 13.40
CA ASP A 95 13.46 -8.79 12.19
C ASP A 95 12.75 -8.10 11.03
N ASP A 96 13.31 -6.98 10.59
CA ASP A 96 12.83 -6.18 9.47
C ASP A 96 13.69 -6.31 8.21
N THR A 97 14.51 -7.35 8.11
CA THR A 97 15.47 -7.53 7.01
C THR A 97 14.84 -7.86 5.65
N HIS A 98 13.53 -8.15 5.60
CA HIS A 98 12.84 -8.48 4.35
C HIS A 98 12.86 -7.32 3.34
N PHE A 99 12.78 -6.07 3.80
CA PHE A 99 12.91 -4.85 3.01
C PHE A 99 14.10 -4.01 3.47
N GLN A 100 14.59 -3.16 2.57
CA GLN A 100 15.55 -2.12 2.92
C GLN A 100 14.92 -1.12 3.89
N SER A 101 15.65 -0.79 4.96
CA SER A 101 15.25 0.20 5.96
C SER A 101 16.47 1.08 6.30
N PRO A 102 16.35 2.43 6.34
CA PRO A 102 15.13 3.21 6.09
C PRO A 102 14.77 3.26 4.60
N MET A 103 13.52 3.59 4.29
CA MET A 103 13.01 3.62 2.92
C MET A 103 12.63 5.03 2.47
N ILE A 104 13.15 5.44 1.32
CA ILE A 104 12.84 6.76 0.75
C ILE A 104 11.98 6.58 -0.49
N ILE A 105 10.74 7.07 -0.43
CA ILE A 105 9.82 7.09 -1.56
C ILE A 105 9.93 8.46 -2.26
N PRO A 106 10.30 8.50 -3.56
CA PRO A 106 10.32 9.74 -4.32
C PRO A 106 8.97 10.46 -4.32
N GLY A 107 8.98 11.76 -4.02
CA GLY A 107 7.77 12.59 -3.94
C GLY A 107 7.08 12.58 -2.58
N ALA A 108 7.47 11.72 -1.63
CA ALA A 108 6.99 11.80 -0.26
C ALA A 108 7.53 13.05 0.46
N THR A 109 6.72 13.65 1.34
CA THR A 109 7.14 14.84 2.09
C THR A 109 8.02 14.44 3.27
N LYS A 110 9.21 15.04 3.37
CA LYS A 110 10.09 14.84 4.53
C LYS A 110 9.40 15.33 5.81
N ASN A 111 9.44 14.53 6.88
CA ASN A 111 8.83 14.84 8.18
C ASN A 111 7.32 15.14 8.10
N SER A 112 6.61 14.55 7.14
CA SER A 112 5.15 14.66 7.04
C SER A 112 4.47 14.12 8.30
N THR A 113 3.31 14.67 8.64
CA THR A 113 2.37 14.07 9.60
C THR A 113 1.20 13.38 8.88
N GLN A 114 1.17 13.44 7.54
CA GLN A 114 0.03 13.04 6.74
C GLN A 114 0.03 11.52 6.50
N PRO A 115 -1.09 10.81 6.74
CA PRO A 115 -1.19 9.35 6.57
C PRO A 115 -0.76 8.80 5.22
N TYR A 116 -0.83 9.60 4.15
CA TYR A 116 -0.44 9.18 2.80
C TYR A 116 1.07 9.13 2.58
N ASP A 117 1.87 9.65 3.53
CA ASP A 117 3.33 9.58 3.56
C ASP A 117 3.84 8.55 4.59
N ALA A 118 2.96 7.66 5.09
CA ALA A 118 3.36 6.64 6.07
C ALA A 118 4.52 5.77 5.53
N PRO A 119 5.55 5.49 6.36
CA PRO A 119 6.72 4.75 5.92
C PRO A 119 6.38 3.31 5.55
N ASN A 120 7.06 2.79 4.54
CA ASN A 120 7.02 1.39 4.13
C ASN A 120 8.01 0.57 4.96
N GLY A 121 7.70 -0.70 5.23
CA GLY A 121 8.57 -1.55 6.05
C GLY A 121 8.17 -3.02 6.04
N SER A 122 9.05 -3.85 6.60
CA SER A 122 8.88 -5.32 6.63
C SER A 122 7.80 -5.74 7.61
N LEU A 123 7.75 -5.13 8.80
CA LEU A 123 6.73 -5.35 9.82
C LEU A 123 6.03 -4.02 10.10
N CYS A 124 4.76 -3.93 9.74
CA CYS A 124 3.96 -2.71 9.86
C CYS A 124 2.62 -3.05 10.49
N VAL A 125 2.20 -2.30 11.52
CA VAL A 125 0.89 -2.46 12.15
C VAL A 125 0.07 -1.19 11.92
N ASN A 126 -1.21 -1.34 11.59
CA ASN A 126 -2.14 -0.22 11.36
C ASN A 126 -1.59 0.78 10.34
N PHE A 127 -1.01 0.28 9.24
CA PHE A 127 -0.45 1.08 8.14
C PHE A 127 0.68 2.02 8.58
N ASN A 128 1.41 1.68 9.67
CA ASN A 128 2.39 2.56 10.31
C ASN A 128 1.83 3.93 10.71
N THR A 129 0.59 3.92 11.19
CA THR A 129 -0.10 5.10 11.68
C THR A 129 -0.72 4.87 13.04
N VAL A 130 -0.94 5.96 13.78
CA VAL A 130 -1.61 5.93 15.07
C VAL A 130 -2.85 6.81 15.00
N PHE A 131 -4.00 6.23 15.34
CA PHE A 131 -5.26 6.95 15.46
C PHE A 131 -5.50 7.34 16.92
N PHE A 132 -5.69 8.63 17.16
CA PHE A 132 -5.79 9.16 18.52
C PHE A 132 -6.90 10.22 18.62
N LYS A 133 -7.29 10.52 19.85
CA LYS A 133 -8.20 11.62 20.22
C LYS A 133 -7.88 12.12 21.63
N LYS A 134 -8.31 13.33 21.96
CA LYS A 134 -8.42 13.79 23.35
C LYS A 134 -9.66 13.18 24.01
N ASP A 135 -9.52 12.76 25.26
CA ASP A 135 -10.64 12.42 26.12
C ASP A 135 -11.29 13.69 26.72
N GLN A 136 -12.30 13.50 27.56
CA GLN A 136 -13.05 14.60 28.21
C GLN A 136 -12.16 15.46 29.13
N ASN A 137 -11.01 14.93 29.58
CA ASN A 137 -10.04 15.62 30.43
C ASN A 137 -8.90 16.25 29.62
N GLY A 138 -8.98 16.22 28.29
CA GLY A 138 -7.95 16.76 27.39
C GLY A 138 -6.72 15.87 27.24
N LYS A 139 -6.72 14.64 27.77
CA LYS A 139 -5.60 13.69 27.64
C LYS A 139 -5.69 12.95 26.32
N TYR A 140 -4.57 12.82 25.62
CA TYR A 140 -4.49 11.98 24.43
C TYR A 140 -4.64 10.50 24.77
N ILE A 141 -5.54 9.83 24.05
CA ILE A 141 -5.81 8.40 24.13
C ILE A 141 -5.84 7.79 22.73
N SER A 142 -5.67 6.47 22.64
CA SER A 142 -5.90 5.76 21.38
C SER A 142 -7.36 5.90 20.98
N ALA A 143 -7.60 6.16 19.70
CA ALA A 143 -8.94 6.12 19.11
C ALA A 143 -9.30 4.71 18.61
N GLU A 144 -8.37 3.75 18.73
CA GLU A 144 -8.55 2.32 18.47
C GLU A 144 -8.67 1.61 19.84
N PRO A 145 -9.87 1.18 20.27
CA PRO A 145 -10.11 0.67 21.63
C PRO A 145 -9.26 -0.54 22.02
N GLN A 146 -8.80 -1.32 21.04
CA GLN A 146 -7.98 -2.50 21.21
C GLN A 146 -6.49 -2.21 21.39
N THR A 147 -6.03 -0.99 21.14
CA THR A 147 -4.61 -0.62 21.24
C THR A 147 -4.36 0.44 22.32
N PRO A 148 -3.22 0.38 23.03
CA PRO A 148 -2.81 1.47 23.90
C PRO A 148 -2.26 2.64 23.08
N LEU A 149 -2.29 3.84 23.65
CA LEU A 149 -1.48 4.94 23.15
C LEU A 149 -0.07 4.82 23.75
N LEU A 150 0.92 4.51 22.93
CA LEU A 150 2.30 4.33 23.40
C LEU A 150 2.95 5.68 23.73
N PRO A 151 3.66 5.82 24.88
CA PRO A 151 4.20 7.11 25.32
C PRO A 151 5.12 7.81 24.31
N PHE A 152 5.96 7.07 23.57
CA PHE A 152 6.89 7.66 22.60
C PHE A 152 6.19 8.29 21.38
N VAL A 153 4.89 8.01 21.18
CA VAL A 153 4.11 8.62 20.10
C VAL A 153 3.56 10.00 20.49
N LEU A 154 3.50 10.33 21.80
CA LEU A 154 2.90 11.57 22.31
C LEU A 154 3.58 12.83 21.78
N ASP A 155 4.90 12.80 21.59
CA ASP A 155 5.66 13.92 21.03
C ASP A 155 5.19 14.25 19.60
N ARG A 156 4.92 13.23 18.78
CA ARG A 156 4.39 13.43 17.41
C ARG A 156 2.98 13.95 17.42
N ILE A 157 2.13 13.40 18.28
CA ILE A 157 0.75 13.88 18.45
C ILE A 157 0.76 15.37 18.80
N THR A 158 1.59 15.75 19.77
CA THR A 158 1.71 17.15 20.22
C THR A 158 2.20 18.05 19.08
N ARG A 159 3.19 17.62 18.30
CA ARG A 159 3.69 18.38 17.13
C ARG A 159 2.70 18.45 15.97
N SER A 160 1.71 17.56 15.91
CA SER A 160 0.67 17.58 14.87
C SER A 160 -0.35 18.71 15.06
N SER A 161 -0.46 19.25 16.29
CA SER A 161 -1.45 20.26 16.67
C SER A 161 -2.91 19.84 16.45
N LEU A 162 -3.18 18.54 16.35
CA LEU A 162 -4.53 17.98 16.20
C LEU A 162 -5.07 17.53 17.56
N ASP A 163 -6.36 17.79 17.81
CA ASP A 163 -7.05 17.25 19.00
C ASP A 163 -7.49 15.79 18.80
N GLN A 164 -7.69 15.39 17.56
CA GLN A 164 -7.99 14.02 17.14
C GLN A 164 -7.56 13.83 15.69
N GLY A 165 -7.23 12.59 15.32
CA GLY A 165 -6.84 12.28 13.96
C GLY A 165 -5.85 11.14 13.89
N ARG A 166 -5.27 10.97 12.70
CA ARG A 166 -4.29 9.93 12.42
C ARG A 166 -2.97 10.59 12.07
N ILE A 167 -1.90 10.16 12.75
CA ILE A 167 -0.52 10.58 12.46
C ILE A 167 0.29 9.39 11.96
N ILE A 168 1.36 9.67 11.21
CA ILE A 168 2.31 8.64 10.79
C ILE A 168 3.41 8.43 11.82
N LEU A 169 3.89 7.19 11.88
CA LEU A 169 5.13 6.82 12.55
C LEU A 169 6.33 7.18 11.63
N SER A 170 7.54 7.11 12.17
CA SER A 170 8.76 7.48 11.43
C SER A 170 9.75 6.33 11.33
N ASP A 171 10.55 6.35 10.27
CA ASP A 171 11.76 5.52 10.12
C ASP A 171 12.88 5.90 11.09
N ASN A 172 12.87 7.15 11.61
CA ASN A 172 13.89 7.60 12.54
C ASN A 172 13.83 6.77 13.83
N ASN A 173 14.98 6.26 14.25
CA ASN A 173 15.10 5.37 15.42
C ASN A 173 14.15 4.17 15.40
N GLN A 174 13.76 3.71 14.20
CA GLN A 174 12.93 2.52 14.00
C GLN A 174 11.56 2.61 14.70
N GLU A 175 11.02 3.82 14.83
CA GLU A 175 9.79 4.04 15.60
C GLU A 175 8.62 3.21 15.07
N HIS A 176 8.44 3.12 13.75
CA HIS A 176 7.37 2.30 13.16
C HIS A 176 7.52 0.81 13.48
N LEU A 177 8.76 0.30 13.50
CA LEU A 177 9.06 -1.10 13.81
C LEU A 177 8.81 -1.38 15.30
N LEU A 178 9.34 -0.54 16.18
CA LEU A 178 9.14 -0.65 17.62
C LEU A 178 7.65 -0.55 17.98
N TYR A 179 6.90 0.36 17.35
CA TYR A 179 5.45 0.43 17.50
C TYR A 179 4.79 -0.92 17.21
N ALA A 180 5.09 -1.55 16.07
CA ALA A 180 4.55 -2.86 15.75
C ALA A 180 4.84 -3.88 16.87
N GLY A 181 6.10 -3.98 17.32
CA GLY A 181 6.47 -4.89 18.41
C GLY A 181 5.80 -4.59 19.74
N TYR A 182 5.61 -3.33 20.11
CA TYR A 182 4.88 -2.96 21.33
C TYR A 182 3.38 -3.24 21.25
N ILE A 183 2.76 -3.14 20.07
CA ILE A 183 1.39 -3.60 19.87
C ILE A 183 1.31 -5.14 20.01
N PHE A 184 2.25 -5.89 19.42
CA PHE A 184 2.34 -7.35 19.67
C PHE A 184 2.51 -7.67 21.16
N LYS A 185 3.45 -6.99 21.85
CA LYS A 185 3.68 -7.13 23.30
C LYS A 185 2.38 -6.93 24.09
N HIS A 186 1.65 -5.86 23.78
CA HIS A 186 0.39 -5.53 24.44
C HIS A 186 -0.65 -6.66 24.37
N PHE A 187 -0.76 -7.35 23.22
CA PHE A 187 -1.68 -8.47 23.10
C PHE A 187 -1.12 -9.77 23.70
N LEU A 188 0.20 -9.99 23.61
CA LEU A 188 0.87 -11.16 24.20
C LEU A 188 0.78 -11.18 25.73
N GLU A 189 0.95 -10.03 26.38
CA GLU A 189 0.87 -9.88 27.84
C GLU A 189 -0.50 -10.27 28.43
N ARG A 190 -1.55 -10.35 27.59
CA ARG A 190 -2.87 -10.84 28.00
C ARG A 190 -2.96 -12.37 28.04
N LYS A 191 -1.93 -13.07 27.54
CA LYS A 191 -1.91 -14.53 27.37
C LYS A 191 -0.72 -15.19 28.06
N VAL A 192 0.46 -14.58 27.94
CA VAL A 192 1.72 -15.13 28.46
C VAL A 192 2.53 -14.03 29.15
N PRO A 193 3.31 -14.35 30.20
CA PRO A 193 4.23 -13.38 30.81
C PRO A 193 5.29 -12.92 29.79
N VAL A 194 5.46 -11.60 29.63
CA VAL A 194 6.53 -10.99 28.84
C VAL A 194 7.42 -10.18 29.79
N LYS A 195 8.66 -10.63 30.02
CA LYS A 195 9.55 -10.06 31.05
C LYS A 195 10.43 -8.91 30.54
N GLY A 196 10.91 -9.03 29.31
CA GLY A 196 11.92 -8.17 28.72
C GLY A 196 11.33 -7.09 27.82
N ILE A 197 12.14 -6.67 26.86
CA ILE A 197 11.88 -5.48 26.04
C ILE A 197 11.54 -5.85 24.59
N VAL A 198 11.05 -4.85 23.85
CA VAL A 198 10.93 -4.91 22.40
C VAL A 198 12.19 -4.30 21.80
N ARG A 199 12.88 -5.03 20.93
CA ARG A 199 14.08 -4.53 20.23
C ARG A 199 14.24 -5.14 18.84
N GLN A 200 15.02 -4.50 17.99
CA GLN A 200 15.41 -5.08 16.70
C GLN A 200 16.41 -6.22 16.90
N GLY A 201 16.41 -7.18 15.97
CA GLY A 201 17.43 -8.21 15.83
C GLY A 201 17.22 -9.01 14.56
N ILE A 202 18.10 -9.98 14.31
CA ILE A 202 18.05 -10.83 13.12
C ILE A 202 17.73 -12.26 13.55
N ILE A 203 16.94 -12.96 12.74
CA ILE A 203 16.73 -14.39 12.89
C ILE A 203 17.98 -15.15 12.48
N ASP A 204 18.47 -15.98 13.39
CA ASP A 204 19.50 -16.98 13.15
C ASP A 204 18.83 -18.31 12.82
N LYS A 205 18.78 -18.65 11.53
CA LYS A 205 18.14 -19.88 11.03
C LYS A 205 18.75 -21.18 11.58
N ASN A 206 19.94 -21.13 12.17
CA ASN A 206 20.58 -22.31 12.75
C ASN A 206 20.16 -22.57 14.20
N HIS A 207 19.71 -21.52 14.91
CA HIS A 207 19.41 -21.59 16.35
C HIS A 207 17.94 -21.27 16.65
N ASP A 208 17.27 -20.51 15.79
CA ASP A 208 15.89 -20.10 15.99
C ASP A 208 14.93 -21.13 15.40
N THR A 209 13.93 -21.52 16.19
CA THR A 209 12.89 -22.46 15.78
C THR A 209 11.68 -21.69 15.27
N LEU A 210 11.27 -21.93 14.02
CA LEU A 210 10.01 -21.40 13.49
C LEU A 210 8.83 -22.05 14.23
N ILE A 211 8.04 -21.25 14.94
CA ILE A 211 6.86 -21.71 15.70
C ILE A 211 5.55 -21.49 14.95
N LEU A 212 5.49 -20.47 14.09
CA LEU A 212 4.33 -20.15 13.29
C LEU A 212 4.73 -19.37 12.05
N ARG A 213 4.28 -19.82 10.89
CA ARG A 213 4.14 -18.99 9.68
C ARG A 213 2.69 -18.58 9.56
N TYR A 214 2.37 -17.37 9.99
CA TYR A 214 1.01 -16.87 9.90
C TYR A 214 0.74 -16.39 8.47
N ARG A 215 -0.16 -17.09 7.76
CA ARG A 215 -0.62 -16.69 6.43
C ARG A 215 -1.76 -15.69 6.57
N SER A 216 -1.60 -14.51 5.98
CA SER A 216 -2.64 -13.47 5.96
C SER A 216 -3.94 -14.03 5.36
N PRO A 217 -5.12 -13.75 5.93
CA PRO A 217 -6.39 -14.20 5.36
C PRO A 217 -6.76 -13.44 4.08
N PHE A 218 -6.11 -12.30 3.80
CA PHE A 218 -6.38 -11.47 2.63
C PHE A 218 -5.52 -11.89 1.45
N SER A 219 -6.15 -12.11 0.29
CA SER A 219 -5.42 -12.31 -0.97
C SER A 219 -4.84 -10.98 -1.48
N LEU A 220 -3.92 -11.05 -2.43
CA LEU A 220 -3.39 -9.87 -3.11
C LEU A 220 -4.50 -9.08 -3.82
N GLN A 221 -5.53 -9.75 -4.37
CA GLN A 221 -6.71 -9.06 -4.90
C GLN A 221 -7.50 -8.29 -3.84
N ASP A 222 -7.63 -8.82 -2.61
CA ASP A 222 -8.27 -8.10 -1.50
C ASP A 222 -7.46 -6.85 -1.10
N ILE A 223 -6.14 -6.99 -1.05
CA ILE A 223 -5.19 -5.90 -0.79
C ILE A 223 -5.30 -4.83 -1.88
N ILE A 224 -5.28 -5.23 -3.15
CA ILE A 224 -5.41 -4.32 -4.31
C ILE A 224 -6.77 -3.63 -4.30
N ARG A 225 -7.87 -4.34 -3.96
CA ARG A 225 -9.19 -3.73 -3.84
C ARG A 225 -9.20 -2.60 -2.82
N LYS A 226 -8.66 -2.84 -1.62
CA LYS A 226 -8.53 -1.81 -0.57
C LYS A 226 -7.61 -0.67 -1.02
N MET A 227 -6.47 -0.98 -1.64
CA MET A 227 -5.53 0.00 -2.19
C MET A 227 -6.21 0.94 -3.19
N LEU A 228 -6.98 0.39 -4.14
CA LEU A 228 -7.64 1.18 -5.18
C LEU A 228 -8.81 1.99 -4.61
N TYR A 229 -9.57 1.42 -3.67
CA TYR A 229 -10.70 2.08 -3.01
C TYR A 229 -10.26 3.27 -2.15
N TYR A 230 -9.30 3.07 -1.25
CA TYR A 230 -8.78 4.11 -0.36
C TYR A 230 -7.61 4.92 -0.95
N SER A 231 -7.18 4.57 -2.17
CA SER A 231 -6.02 5.18 -2.83
C SER A 231 -4.73 5.15 -2.00
N SER A 232 -4.51 4.07 -1.23
CA SER A 232 -3.40 3.96 -0.27
C SER A 232 -2.02 3.98 -0.96
N ASN A 233 -1.20 5.00 -0.67
CA ASN A 233 0.17 5.08 -1.16
C ASN A 233 1.06 4.03 -0.50
N PHE A 234 0.92 3.89 0.82
CA PHE A 234 1.59 2.86 1.62
C PHE A 234 1.41 1.47 0.99
N THR A 235 0.17 1.06 0.72
CA THR A 235 -0.11 -0.28 0.16
C THR A 235 0.50 -0.44 -1.23
N ALA A 236 0.44 0.59 -2.08
CA ALA A 236 0.99 0.54 -3.43
C ALA A 236 2.51 0.34 -3.43
N ASN A 237 3.22 0.99 -2.52
CA ASN A 237 4.65 0.80 -2.38
C ASN A 237 4.98 -0.52 -1.66
N GLN A 238 4.20 -0.96 -0.66
CA GLN A 238 4.39 -2.28 -0.03
C GLN A 238 4.36 -3.42 -1.06
N ILE A 239 3.33 -3.48 -1.92
CA ILE A 239 3.22 -4.56 -2.91
C ILE A 239 4.31 -4.48 -3.99
N LEU A 240 4.80 -3.27 -4.29
CA LEU A 240 5.92 -3.08 -5.23
C LEU A 240 7.24 -3.61 -4.64
N LEU A 241 7.48 -3.36 -3.36
CA LEU A 241 8.67 -3.86 -2.65
C LEU A 241 8.63 -5.38 -2.50
N ALA A 242 7.45 -5.92 -2.18
CA ALA A 242 7.21 -7.36 -2.11
C ALA A 242 7.47 -8.03 -3.47
N ALA A 243 6.99 -7.42 -4.57
CA ALA A 243 7.29 -7.90 -5.92
C ALA A 243 8.80 -7.91 -6.21
N GLY A 244 9.51 -6.84 -5.84
CA GLY A 244 10.96 -6.75 -5.95
C GLY A 244 11.71 -7.80 -5.14
N ALA A 245 11.31 -8.04 -3.89
CA ALA A 245 11.87 -9.09 -3.05
C ALA A 245 11.61 -10.49 -3.61
N ALA A 246 10.40 -10.75 -4.11
CA ALA A 246 10.01 -12.05 -4.66
C ALA A 246 10.76 -12.40 -5.95
N LYS A 247 11.05 -11.43 -6.82
CA LYS A 247 11.75 -11.67 -8.10
C LYS A 247 13.27 -11.54 -8.02
N HIS A 248 13.78 -10.68 -7.14
CA HIS A 248 15.21 -10.34 -7.09
C HIS A 248 15.84 -10.52 -5.69
N GLY A 249 15.16 -11.25 -4.79
CA GLY A 249 15.64 -11.61 -3.46
C GLY A 249 15.55 -10.50 -2.42
N GLU A 250 15.70 -10.87 -1.16
CA GLU A 250 15.79 -9.94 -0.01
C GLU A 250 17.15 -9.22 0.04
N PRO A 251 17.23 -8.00 0.61
CA PRO A 251 16.10 -7.16 0.97
C PRO A 251 15.37 -6.64 -0.28
N GLY A 252 14.05 -6.52 -0.21
CA GLY A 252 13.25 -5.80 -1.20
C GLY A 252 13.60 -4.31 -1.19
N THR A 253 13.82 -3.74 -2.37
CA THR A 253 14.17 -2.33 -2.53
C THR A 253 13.29 -1.69 -3.59
N LEU A 254 13.19 -0.37 -3.57
CA LEU A 254 12.45 0.36 -4.61
C LEU A 254 13.06 0.11 -6.00
N ALA A 255 14.40 0.02 -6.09
CA ALA A 255 15.09 -0.30 -7.34
C ALA A 255 14.70 -1.67 -7.88
N LYS A 256 14.64 -2.71 -7.02
CA LYS A 256 14.15 -4.04 -7.41
C LYS A 256 12.68 -4.00 -7.83
N GLY A 257 11.84 -3.24 -7.13
CA GLY A 257 10.44 -3.05 -7.53
C GLY A 257 10.29 -2.39 -8.91
N ILE A 258 11.07 -1.33 -9.18
CA ILE A 258 11.10 -0.67 -10.49
C ILE A 258 11.61 -1.64 -11.58
N GLN A 259 12.61 -2.45 -11.28
CA GLN A 259 13.11 -3.48 -12.20
C GLN A 259 12.00 -4.45 -12.59
N VAL A 260 11.21 -4.97 -11.64
CA VAL A 260 10.06 -5.83 -11.94
C VAL A 260 9.02 -5.12 -12.82
N ALA A 261 8.80 -3.82 -12.61
CA ALA A 261 7.93 -3.04 -13.48
C ALA A 261 8.48 -2.89 -14.91
N GLN A 262 9.80 -2.73 -15.07
CA GLN A 262 10.46 -2.67 -16.38
C GLN A 262 10.40 -4.02 -17.12
N GLU A 263 10.58 -5.12 -16.40
CA GLU A 263 10.42 -6.48 -16.95
C GLU A 263 8.97 -6.72 -17.40
N TYR A 264 7.99 -6.21 -16.64
CA TYR A 264 6.59 -6.23 -17.05
C TYR A 264 6.36 -5.42 -18.34
N THR A 265 6.87 -4.19 -18.45
CA THR A 265 6.66 -3.38 -19.66
C THR A 265 7.39 -3.92 -20.88
N ALA A 266 8.53 -4.59 -20.72
CA ALA A 266 9.26 -5.23 -21.81
C ALA A 266 8.46 -6.37 -22.49
N THR A 267 7.58 -7.04 -21.73
CA THR A 267 6.72 -8.12 -22.24
C THR A 267 5.34 -7.64 -22.72
N HIS A 268 5.00 -6.37 -22.51
CA HIS A 268 3.69 -5.81 -22.85
C HIS A 268 3.81 -4.65 -23.85
N ARG A 269 3.41 -4.92 -25.11
CA ARG A 269 3.55 -3.99 -26.22
C ARG A 269 2.93 -2.61 -25.91
N GLY A 270 3.74 -1.56 -26.10
CA GLY A 270 3.28 -0.17 -25.99
C GLY A 270 3.36 0.42 -24.58
N LEU A 271 3.95 -0.29 -23.61
CA LEU A 271 4.19 0.19 -22.25
C LEU A 271 5.66 0.54 -21.94
N SER A 272 6.59 0.26 -22.87
CA SER A 272 8.04 0.39 -22.66
C SER A 272 8.53 1.80 -22.32
N GLU A 273 7.78 2.84 -22.67
CA GLU A 273 8.17 4.24 -22.40
C GLU A 273 7.61 4.78 -21.06
N ILE A 274 6.90 3.96 -20.27
CA ILE A 274 6.44 4.40 -18.94
C ILE A 274 7.66 4.79 -18.09
N GLN A 275 7.64 6.01 -17.55
CA GLN A 275 8.60 6.45 -16.55
C GLN A 275 8.03 6.15 -15.17
N PHE A 276 8.61 5.16 -14.49
CA PHE A 276 8.12 4.63 -13.21
C PHE A 276 9.18 4.80 -12.12
N GLN A 277 8.81 5.51 -11.06
CA GLN A 277 9.71 5.88 -9.96
C GLN A 277 9.26 5.26 -8.63
N GLU A 278 7.96 5.04 -8.47
CA GLU A 278 7.36 4.37 -7.30
C GLU A 278 5.90 3.97 -7.60
N GLY A 279 5.32 3.14 -6.75
CA GLY A 279 4.07 2.43 -7.03
C GLY A 279 2.79 3.24 -6.79
N SER A 280 2.86 4.33 -6.03
CA SER A 280 1.69 5.09 -5.62
C SER A 280 1.29 6.21 -6.58
N GLY A 281 2.22 6.75 -7.36
CA GLY A 281 2.00 7.94 -8.19
C GLY A 281 2.18 9.25 -7.42
N LEU A 282 2.88 9.24 -6.29
CA LEU A 282 3.30 10.43 -5.53
C LEU A 282 4.37 11.21 -6.28
N SER A 283 5.33 10.51 -6.90
CA SER A 283 6.43 11.18 -7.59
C SER A 283 5.93 11.95 -8.81
N THR A 284 6.24 13.25 -8.85
CA THR A 284 6.01 14.11 -10.01
C THR A 284 6.99 13.81 -11.16
N LEU A 285 7.85 12.80 -11.03
CA LEU A 285 8.70 12.26 -12.10
C LEU A 285 8.08 11.03 -12.79
N ASN A 286 7.00 10.45 -12.24
CA ASN A 286 6.25 9.42 -12.96
C ASN A 286 5.62 10.00 -14.23
N ARG A 287 5.74 9.32 -15.37
CA ARG A 287 5.08 9.70 -16.62
C ARG A 287 4.46 8.49 -17.32
N LEU A 288 3.25 8.68 -17.82
CA LEU A 288 2.61 7.79 -18.79
C LEU A 288 1.66 8.59 -19.68
N SER A 289 1.33 8.03 -20.84
CA SER A 289 0.36 8.60 -21.76
C SER A 289 -1.03 7.98 -21.56
N ALA A 290 -2.10 8.67 -21.98
CA ALA A 290 -3.44 8.10 -21.93
C ALA A 290 -3.56 6.83 -22.78
N ARG A 291 -2.81 6.73 -23.88
CA ARG A 291 -2.69 5.52 -24.71
C ARG A 291 -2.15 4.34 -23.90
N MET A 292 -1.06 4.55 -23.15
CA MET A 292 -0.48 3.52 -22.27
C MET A 292 -1.46 3.11 -21.17
N MET A 293 -2.12 4.07 -20.53
CA MET A 293 -3.15 3.76 -19.53
C MET A 293 -4.33 2.99 -20.15
N GLY A 294 -4.70 3.27 -21.39
CA GLY A 294 -5.69 2.49 -22.13
C GLY A 294 -5.27 1.02 -22.31
N GLN A 295 -3.99 0.75 -22.58
CA GLN A 295 -3.46 -0.63 -22.61
C GLN A 295 -3.45 -1.26 -21.22
N ILE A 296 -3.05 -0.51 -20.18
CA ILE A 296 -3.14 -0.98 -18.78
C ILE A 296 -4.58 -1.36 -18.43
N LEU A 297 -5.58 -0.55 -18.80
CA LEU A 297 -7.00 -0.89 -18.59
C LEU A 297 -7.44 -2.11 -19.41
N LYS A 298 -6.77 -2.43 -20.52
CA LYS A 298 -7.06 -3.65 -21.26
C LYS A 298 -6.63 -4.89 -20.48
N GLU A 299 -5.40 -4.88 -19.98
CA GLU A 299 -4.86 -5.94 -19.13
C GLU A 299 -5.62 -6.03 -17.79
N PHE A 300 -6.06 -4.89 -17.26
CA PHE A 300 -6.79 -4.82 -15.99
C PHE A 300 -8.28 -5.21 -16.13
N PHE A 301 -8.78 -5.50 -17.33
CA PHE A 301 -10.21 -5.74 -17.57
C PHE A 301 -10.79 -6.92 -16.75
N PRO A 302 -10.10 -8.06 -16.58
CA PRO A 302 -10.57 -9.15 -15.70
C PRO A 302 -10.79 -8.67 -14.26
N TYR A 303 -9.95 -7.74 -13.78
CA TYR A 303 -9.95 -7.21 -12.41
C TYR A 303 -10.78 -5.93 -12.23
N ARG A 304 -11.58 -5.53 -13.22
CA ARG A 304 -12.39 -4.29 -13.17
C ARG A 304 -13.27 -4.15 -11.92
N ASN A 305 -13.68 -5.25 -11.31
CA ASN A 305 -14.48 -5.28 -10.09
C ASN A 305 -13.70 -4.88 -8.83
N LEU A 306 -12.37 -4.78 -8.90
CA LEU A 306 -11.54 -4.24 -7.82
C LEU A 306 -11.62 -2.71 -7.73
N LEU A 307 -12.12 -2.03 -8.76
CA LEU A 307 -12.31 -0.58 -8.78
C LEU A 307 -13.58 -0.18 -8.04
N LYS A 308 -13.58 1.03 -7.48
CA LYS A 308 -14.79 1.65 -6.96
C LYS A 308 -15.81 1.80 -8.09
N LYS A 309 -17.04 1.33 -7.84
CA LYS A 309 -18.18 1.53 -8.73
C LYS A 309 -19.00 2.74 -8.28
N GLU A 310 -19.36 3.60 -9.21
CA GLU A 310 -20.28 4.71 -9.00
C GLU A 310 -21.19 4.86 -10.22
N GLY A 311 -22.49 4.67 -10.01
CA GLY A 311 -23.45 4.57 -11.10
C GLY A 311 -23.03 3.51 -12.14
N ARG A 312 -22.77 3.96 -13.37
CA ARG A 312 -22.37 3.12 -14.51
C ARG A 312 -20.86 3.02 -14.71
N ALA A 313 -20.05 3.63 -13.85
CA ALA A 313 -18.59 3.66 -14.01
C ALA A 313 -17.86 2.87 -12.92
N PHE A 314 -16.73 2.27 -13.29
CA PHE A 314 -15.76 1.64 -12.40
C PHE A 314 -14.44 2.35 -12.62
N TYR A 315 -13.90 3.06 -11.63
CA TYR A 315 -12.74 3.90 -11.92
C TYR A 315 -11.83 4.14 -10.72
N LYS A 316 -10.61 4.55 -11.05
CA LYS A 316 -9.62 5.09 -10.13
C LYS A 316 -9.47 6.60 -10.37
N THR A 317 -9.36 7.35 -9.28
CA THR A 317 -9.01 8.77 -9.30
C THR A 317 -7.51 8.97 -9.06
N GLY A 318 -6.98 10.10 -9.52
CA GLY A 318 -5.67 10.59 -9.13
C GLY A 318 -5.69 12.09 -8.88
N THR A 319 -5.00 12.50 -7.83
CA THR A 319 -4.98 13.88 -7.35
C THR A 319 -3.58 14.20 -6.85
N LEU A 320 -2.98 15.25 -7.40
CA LEU A 320 -1.83 15.96 -6.83
C LEU A 320 -2.11 17.47 -6.98
N THR A 321 -1.25 18.32 -6.40
CA THR A 321 -1.31 19.76 -6.67
C THR A 321 -1.17 20.01 -8.18
N GLY A 322 -2.15 20.69 -8.77
CA GLY A 322 -2.18 20.96 -10.21
C GLY A 322 -2.55 19.77 -11.13
N VAL A 323 -2.78 18.58 -10.58
CA VAL A 323 -3.06 17.37 -11.38
C VAL A 323 -4.36 16.70 -10.95
N ARG A 324 -5.20 16.35 -11.91
CA ARG A 324 -6.37 15.47 -11.71
C ARG A 324 -6.42 14.42 -12.80
N SER A 325 -6.67 13.18 -12.42
CA SER A 325 -6.80 12.08 -13.37
C SER A 325 -7.93 11.14 -12.98
N ARG A 326 -8.50 10.48 -13.98
CA ARG A 326 -9.53 9.44 -13.81
C ARG A 326 -9.37 8.41 -14.91
N ALA A 327 -9.30 7.14 -14.53
CA ALA A 327 -9.15 6.04 -15.48
C ALA A 327 -10.00 4.86 -15.05
N GLY A 328 -10.65 4.20 -16.00
CA GLY A 328 -11.52 3.07 -15.70
C GLY A 328 -12.44 2.69 -16.85
N TYR A 329 -13.61 2.17 -16.49
CA TYR A 329 -14.61 1.65 -17.41
C TYR A 329 -15.94 2.35 -17.22
N LEU A 330 -16.66 2.54 -18.32
CA LEU A 330 -18.01 3.07 -18.35
C LEU A 330 -18.94 2.09 -19.07
N GLN A 331 -20.03 1.72 -18.41
CA GLN A 331 -21.11 0.97 -19.04
C GLN A 331 -22.05 1.94 -19.74
N THR A 332 -22.20 1.82 -21.07
CA THR A 332 -23.12 2.64 -21.86
C THR A 332 -24.57 2.29 -21.55
N ARG A 333 -25.52 3.14 -21.98
CA ARG A 333 -26.97 2.83 -21.89
C ARG A 333 -27.37 1.55 -22.61
N THR A 334 -26.63 1.16 -23.66
CA THR A 334 -26.84 -0.08 -24.41
C THR A 334 -26.14 -1.30 -23.78
N GLY A 335 -25.51 -1.13 -22.61
CA GLY A 335 -24.82 -2.20 -21.87
C GLY A 335 -23.39 -2.48 -22.32
N LYS A 336 -22.87 -1.77 -23.33
CA LYS A 336 -21.49 -1.90 -23.80
C LYS A 336 -20.51 -1.33 -22.78
N LEU A 337 -19.34 -1.95 -22.61
CA LEU A 337 -18.26 -1.43 -21.76
C LEU A 337 -17.22 -0.69 -22.61
N LEU A 338 -16.98 0.57 -22.26
CA LEU A 338 -15.92 1.41 -22.78
C LEU A 338 -14.82 1.57 -21.73
N SER A 339 -13.57 1.68 -22.15
CA SER A 339 -12.50 2.22 -21.30
C SER A 339 -12.42 3.72 -21.49
N PHE A 340 -12.15 4.46 -20.42
CA PHE A 340 -11.87 5.89 -20.47
C PHE A 340 -10.63 6.24 -19.65
N VAL A 341 -9.88 7.23 -20.14
CA VAL A 341 -8.73 7.81 -19.45
C VAL A 341 -8.78 9.32 -19.62
N VAL A 342 -8.76 10.04 -18.51
CA VAL A 342 -8.65 11.50 -18.44
C VAL A 342 -7.45 11.84 -17.58
N ILE A 343 -6.50 12.61 -18.10
CA ILE A 343 -5.35 13.11 -17.34
C ILE A 343 -5.24 14.61 -17.59
N LEU A 344 -5.42 15.40 -16.53
CA LEU A 344 -5.40 16.85 -16.55
C LEU A 344 -4.20 17.37 -15.74
N ASN A 345 -3.20 17.95 -16.41
CA ASN A 345 -2.05 18.60 -15.79
C ASN A 345 -2.05 20.12 -15.95
N SER A 346 -2.96 20.68 -16.76
CA SER A 346 -3.13 22.14 -16.90
C SER A 346 -4.45 22.66 -16.35
N ASN A 347 -5.54 21.89 -16.44
CA ASN A 347 -6.86 22.37 -16.02
C ASN A 347 -7.59 21.36 -15.10
N PRO A 348 -7.09 21.10 -13.88
CA PRO A 348 -7.63 20.07 -12.99
C PRO A 348 -9.11 20.27 -12.61
N ASN A 349 -9.57 21.53 -12.56
CA ASN A 349 -10.94 21.86 -12.14
C ASN A 349 -12.01 21.45 -13.18
N SER A 350 -11.59 21.13 -14.40
CA SER A 350 -12.52 20.72 -15.47
C SER A 350 -12.93 19.24 -15.40
N MET A 351 -12.36 18.44 -14.48
CA MET A 351 -12.59 17.00 -14.38
C MET A 351 -14.09 16.65 -14.29
N GLU A 352 -14.85 17.29 -13.39
CA GLU A 352 -16.26 16.95 -13.21
C GLU A 352 -17.12 17.34 -14.43
N ASN A 353 -16.79 18.42 -15.11
CA ASN A 353 -17.49 18.83 -16.32
C ASN A 353 -17.23 17.85 -17.48
N ILE A 354 -15.98 17.43 -17.67
CA ILE A 354 -15.60 16.41 -18.66
C ILE A 354 -16.34 15.10 -18.37
N MET A 355 -16.33 14.65 -17.11
CA MET A 355 -16.99 13.39 -16.74
C MET A 355 -18.50 13.45 -16.89
N LYS A 356 -19.15 14.58 -16.58
CA LYS A 356 -20.58 14.79 -16.87
C LYS A 356 -20.89 14.66 -18.36
N GLN A 357 -20.07 15.24 -19.23
CA GLN A 357 -20.25 15.11 -20.69
C GLN A 357 -20.09 13.66 -21.14
N ILE A 358 -19.05 12.96 -20.66
CA ILE A 358 -18.82 11.54 -20.96
C ILE A 358 -20.05 10.70 -20.57
N HIS A 359 -20.60 10.90 -19.37
CA HIS A 359 -21.80 10.21 -18.90
C HIS A 359 -23.08 10.58 -19.67
N HIS A 360 -23.14 11.78 -20.25
CA HIS A 360 -24.28 12.23 -21.04
C HIS A 360 -24.32 11.55 -22.42
N PHE A 361 -23.16 11.47 -23.09
CA PHE A 361 -23.02 10.92 -24.44
C PHE A 361 -23.00 9.39 -24.51
N TYR A 362 -22.60 8.70 -23.44
CA TYR A 362 -22.46 7.25 -23.37
C TYR A 362 -23.25 6.66 -22.20
#